data_AF-A0A4S3LR35-F1
#
_entry.id   AF-A0A4S3LR35-F1
#
_cell.length_a   1.000
_cell.length_b   1.000
_cell.length_c   1.000
_cell.angle_alpha   90.00
_cell.angle_beta   90.00
_cell.angle_gamma   90.00
#
_symmetry.space_group_name_H-M   'P 1'
#
loop_
_entity.id
_entity.type
_entity.pdbx_description
1 polymer ?
#
loop_
_entity_poly.entity_id
_entity_poly.type
_entity_poly.pdbx_seq_one_letter_code
_entity_poly.pdbx_strand_id
1 'polypeptide(L)'
;MMVSMNACKMQPMTTNDTNKLHDISARRIGQLLYEKGWNKSELARKLGISVQAVQQWASGKSRPSGGNLTKLAEISGKEEFWFFQKDESPPPADESRPGMFQSPYGELGEFEGPLRDDHLSLLKVYEALPPAERRNMIAAFEMRLMELNQFYEKYIKNMSLNDKE
;
A
#
# COMPACT_ATOMS: atom_id res chain seq x y z
N MET A 1 -51.95 -0.97 -2.48
CA MET A 1 -50.89 -0.38 -3.33
C MET A 1 -50.37 0.88 -2.65
N MET A 2 -49.09 1.19 -2.87
CA MET A 2 -48.29 2.31 -2.33
C MET A 2 -47.69 2.09 -0.93
N VAL A 3 -46.56 1.37 -0.89
CA VAL A 3 -45.54 1.55 0.16
C VAL A 3 -44.63 2.69 -0.31
N SER A 4 -44.62 3.76 0.46
CA SER A 4 -43.94 5.01 0.14
C SER A 4 -42.44 4.91 0.41
N MET A 5 -41.70 5.42 -0.57
CA MET A 5 -40.26 5.63 -0.73
C MET A 5 -39.43 5.76 0.57
N ASN A 6 -38.43 4.89 0.71
CA ASN A 6 -37.30 5.13 1.62
C ASN A 6 -36.43 6.26 1.05
N ALA A 7 -36.48 7.44 1.68
CA ALA A 7 -35.48 8.47 1.48
C ALA A 7 -34.13 7.95 2.00
N CYS A 8 -33.20 7.68 1.07
CA CYS A 8 -31.82 7.35 1.37
C CYS A 8 -31.17 8.58 2.03
N LYS A 9 -31.11 8.58 3.37
CA LYS A 9 -30.34 9.56 4.14
C LYS A 9 -28.86 9.28 3.92
N MET A 10 -28.25 9.99 2.99
CA MET A 10 -26.78 10.12 2.96
C MET A 10 -26.37 10.77 4.28
N GLN A 11 -25.71 10.00 5.16
CA GLN A 11 -25.14 10.55 6.39
C GLN A 11 -23.99 11.50 6.03
N PRO A 12 -23.89 12.70 6.65
CA PRO A 12 -22.80 13.62 6.38
C PRO A 12 -21.46 13.06 6.88
N MET A 13 -20.48 12.97 5.99
CA MET A 13 -19.11 12.57 6.33
C MET A 13 -18.54 13.52 7.39
N THR A 14 -17.84 12.96 8.38
CA THR A 14 -17.28 13.75 9.49
C THR A 14 -16.10 14.60 9.00
N THR A 15 -15.85 15.73 9.66
CA THR A 15 -14.82 16.71 9.26
C THR A 15 -13.37 16.19 9.33
N ASN A 16 -13.15 15.05 10.00
CA ASN A 16 -11.83 14.42 10.10
C ASN A 16 -11.51 13.55 8.87
N ASP A 17 -12.53 12.91 8.30
CA ASP A 17 -12.39 12.05 7.12
C ASP A 17 -12.14 12.88 5.85
N THR A 18 -12.77 14.04 5.74
CA THR A 18 -12.57 14.97 4.61
C THR A 18 -11.13 15.48 4.54
N ASN A 19 -10.50 15.74 5.69
CA ASN A 19 -9.12 16.22 5.77
C ASN A 19 -8.11 15.13 5.33
N LYS A 20 -8.33 13.88 5.74
CA LYS A 20 -7.53 12.73 5.26
C LYS A 20 -7.63 12.53 3.74
N LEU A 21 -8.84 12.66 3.17
CA LEU A 21 -9.03 12.53 1.73
C LEU A 21 -8.34 13.63 0.91
N HIS A 22 -8.21 14.84 1.46
CA HIS A 22 -7.48 15.93 0.82
C HIS A 22 -5.97 15.66 0.82
N ASP A 23 -5.44 15.20 1.96
CA ASP A 23 -4.02 14.87 2.11
C ASP A 23 -3.57 13.77 1.13
N ILE A 24 -4.37 12.70 0.96
CA ILE A 24 -4.10 11.64 -0.02
C ILE A 24 -4.03 12.21 -1.45
N SER A 25 -5.01 13.03 -1.83
CA SER A 25 -5.03 13.62 -3.18
C SER A 25 -3.88 14.59 -3.44
N ALA A 26 -3.47 15.35 -2.42
CA ALA A 26 -2.33 16.24 -2.51
C ALA A 26 -1.04 15.48 -2.80
N ARG A 27 -0.82 14.36 -2.10
CA ARG A 27 0.32 13.46 -2.35
C ARG A 27 0.31 12.89 -3.76
N ARG A 28 -0.83 12.35 -4.22
CA ARG A 28 -0.98 11.80 -5.58
C ARG A 28 -0.75 12.82 -6.68
N ILE A 29 -1.20 14.06 -6.48
CA ILE A 29 -0.92 15.16 -7.41
C ILE A 29 0.57 15.49 -7.41
N GLY A 30 1.23 15.50 -6.24
CA GLY A 30 2.69 15.64 -6.15
C GLY A 30 3.43 14.54 -6.91
N GLN A 31 3.00 13.29 -6.75
CA GLN A 31 3.54 12.13 -7.47
C GLN A 31 3.37 12.27 -8.98
N LEU A 32 2.18 12.65 -9.44
CA LEU A 32 1.90 12.88 -10.86
C LEU A 32 2.83 13.94 -11.46
N LEU A 33 3.03 15.05 -10.74
CA LEU A 33 3.92 16.13 -11.17
C LEU A 33 5.37 15.66 -11.30
N TYR A 34 5.84 14.85 -10.35
CA TYR A 34 7.17 14.26 -10.38
C TYR A 34 7.34 13.28 -11.56
N GLU A 35 6.42 12.32 -11.73
CA GLU A 35 6.46 11.31 -12.79
C GLU A 35 6.46 11.93 -14.19
N LYS A 36 5.69 13.00 -14.39
CA LYS A 36 5.58 13.68 -15.69
C LYS A 36 6.60 14.81 -15.88
N GLY A 37 7.39 15.14 -14.85
CA GLY A 37 8.30 16.29 -14.88
C GLY A 37 7.57 17.63 -15.03
N TRP A 38 6.33 17.73 -14.58
CA TRP A 38 5.52 18.94 -14.69
C TRP A 38 5.65 19.82 -13.44
N ASN A 39 5.63 21.14 -13.64
CA ASN A 39 5.42 22.07 -12.54
C ASN A 39 3.92 22.41 -12.40
N LYS A 40 3.53 23.02 -11.28
CA LYS A 40 2.12 23.34 -10.98
C LYS A 40 1.49 24.29 -12.01
N SER A 41 2.28 25.19 -12.59
CA SER A 41 1.85 26.12 -13.64
C SER A 41 1.64 25.41 -14.99
N GLU A 42 2.46 24.41 -15.32
CA GLU A 42 2.26 23.55 -16.49
C GLU A 42 0.98 22.74 -16.36
N LEU A 43 0.75 22.15 -15.20
CA LEU A 43 -0.49 21.42 -14.92
C LEU A 43 -1.72 22.33 -15.04
N ALA A 44 -1.64 23.55 -14.48
CA ALA A 44 -2.72 24.54 -14.58
C ALA A 44 -3.02 24.93 -16.03
N ARG A 45 -1.98 25.16 -16.83
CA ARG A 45 -2.10 25.47 -18.27
C ARG A 45 -2.76 24.32 -19.04
N LYS A 46 -2.36 23.07 -18.78
CA LYS A 46 -2.96 21.88 -19.41
C LYS A 46 -4.44 21.70 -19.04
N LEU A 47 -4.81 22.00 -17.81
CA LEU A 47 -6.19 21.88 -17.32
C LEU A 47 -7.09 23.08 -17.68
N GLY A 48 -6.49 24.20 -18.08
CA GLY A 48 -7.22 25.45 -18.30
C GLY A 48 -7.79 26.05 -17.01
N ILE A 49 -7.09 25.87 -15.88
CA ILE A 49 -7.51 26.38 -14.57
C ILE A 49 -6.45 27.32 -13.96
N SER A 50 -6.81 28.01 -12.88
CA SER A 50 -5.87 28.87 -12.16
C SER A 50 -4.77 28.06 -11.47
N VAL A 51 -3.53 28.55 -11.51
CA VAL A 51 -2.38 28.00 -10.78
C VAL A 51 -2.66 27.92 -9.27
N GLN A 52 -3.44 28.86 -8.74
CA GLN A 52 -3.84 28.85 -7.32
C GLN A 52 -4.71 27.63 -6.97
N ALA A 53 -5.58 27.18 -7.88
CA ALA A 53 -6.41 26.00 -7.66
C ALA A 53 -5.51 24.75 -7.55
N VAL A 54 -4.58 24.58 -8.48
CA VAL A 54 -3.59 23.48 -8.44
C VAL A 54 -2.73 23.55 -7.17
N GLN A 55 -2.33 24.75 -6.74
CA GLN A 55 -1.57 24.94 -5.51
C GLN A 55 -2.37 24.53 -4.27
N GLN A 56 -3.67 24.86 -4.21
CA GLN A 56 -4.54 24.43 -3.10
C GLN A 56 -4.71 22.91 -3.08
N TRP A 57 -4.79 22.27 -4.25
CA TRP A 57 -4.83 20.82 -4.36
C TRP A 57 -3.54 20.16 -3.89
N ALA A 58 -2.41 20.63 -4.40
CA ALA A 58 -1.09 20.10 -4.03
C ALA A 58 -0.71 20.38 -2.57
N SER A 59 -1.41 21.28 -1.88
CA SER A 59 -1.20 21.56 -0.45
C SER A 59 -2.25 20.90 0.45
N GLY A 60 -3.18 20.13 -0.09
CA GLY A 60 -4.23 19.44 0.67
C GLY A 60 -5.28 20.38 1.27
N LYS A 61 -5.30 21.66 0.88
CA LYS A 61 -6.32 22.62 1.32
C LYS A 61 -7.67 22.37 0.67
N SER A 62 -7.64 21.88 -0.57
CA SER A 62 -8.80 21.44 -1.33
C SER A 62 -8.40 20.28 -2.25
N ARG A 63 -9.34 19.72 -3.00
CA ARG A 63 -9.11 18.56 -3.85
C ARG A 63 -9.81 18.74 -5.20
N PRO A 64 -9.27 18.19 -6.31
CA PRO A 64 -10.00 18.15 -7.57
C PRO A 64 -11.30 17.33 -7.40
N SER A 65 -12.40 17.91 -7.86
CA SER A 65 -13.73 17.31 -7.81
C SER A 65 -14.50 17.66 -9.10
N GLY A 66 -15.46 16.81 -9.47
CA GLY A 66 -16.29 16.97 -10.65
C GLY A 66 -15.46 17.05 -11.93
N GLY A 67 -15.81 17.97 -12.85
CA GLY A 67 -15.16 18.06 -14.17
C GLY A 67 -13.66 18.37 -14.14
N ASN A 68 -13.12 18.92 -13.05
CA ASN A 68 -11.68 19.12 -12.90
C ASN A 68 -10.93 17.80 -12.67
N LEU A 69 -11.57 16.84 -11.98
CA LEU A 69 -11.01 15.52 -11.76
C LEU A 69 -10.99 14.71 -13.05
N THR A 70 -12.07 14.75 -13.83
CA THR A 70 -12.15 14.09 -15.14
C THR A 70 -11.07 14.58 -16.09
N LYS A 71 -10.88 15.90 -16.20
CA LYS A 71 -9.79 16.48 -16.99
C LYS A 71 -8.41 16.06 -16.47
N LEU A 72 -8.24 16.02 -15.15
CA LEU A 72 -6.98 15.59 -14.53
C LEU A 72 -6.67 14.12 -14.84
N ALA A 73 -7.67 13.25 -14.80
CA ALA A 73 -7.58 11.85 -15.20
C ALA A 73 -7.19 11.71 -16.68
N GLU A 74 -7.88 12.42 -17.57
CA GLU A 74 -7.60 12.42 -19.02
C GLU A 74 -6.14 12.82 -19.34
N ILE A 75 -5.65 13.94 -18.76
CA ILE A 75 -4.28 14.41 -19.07
C ILE A 75 -3.20 13.55 -18.40
N SER A 76 -3.50 12.95 -17.24
CA SER A 76 -2.54 12.12 -16.52
C SER A 76 -2.44 10.71 -17.10
N GLY A 77 -3.51 10.23 -17.74
CA GLY A 77 -3.68 8.83 -18.14
C GLY A 77 -3.93 7.91 -16.94
N LYS A 78 -4.38 8.46 -15.81
CA LYS A 78 -4.72 7.72 -14.59
C LYS A 78 -6.24 7.80 -14.38
N GLU A 79 -6.82 6.80 -13.71
CA GLU A 79 -8.24 6.83 -13.37
C GLU A 79 -8.56 7.87 -12.29
N GLU A 80 -9.79 8.38 -12.25
CA GLU A 80 -10.23 9.35 -11.24
C GLU A 80 -10.03 8.83 -9.81
N PHE A 81 -10.28 7.53 -9.58
CA PHE A 81 -10.13 6.89 -8.28
C PHE A 81 -8.66 6.80 -7.82
N TRP A 82 -7.68 6.77 -8.75
CA TRP A 82 -6.25 6.71 -8.43
C TRP A 82 -5.78 7.88 -7.55
N PHE A 83 -6.36 9.07 -7.74
CA PHE A 83 -6.05 10.25 -6.94
C PHE A 83 -6.44 10.11 -5.46
N PHE A 84 -7.25 9.12 -5.13
CA PHE A 84 -7.86 8.95 -3.81
C PHE A 84 -7.46 7.64 -3.14
N GLN A 85 -6.79 6.76 -3.89
CA GLN A 85 -6.13 5.59 -3.32
C GLN A 85 -4.94 6.05 -2.48
N LYS A 86 -4.88 5.61 -1.22
CA LYS A 86 -3.64 5.62 -0.43
C LYS A 86 -2.57 4.86 -1.22
N ASP A 87 -1.28 5.12 -1.00
CA ASP A 87 -0.20 4.36 -1.64
C ASP A 87 -0.33 2.86 -1.32
N GLU A 88 -1.19 2.18 -2.05
CA GLU A 88 -1.13 0.76 -2.24
C GLU A 88 -0.11 0.58 -3.37
N SER A 89 0.98 -0.09 -3.00
CA SER A 89 1.88 -0.78 -3.90
C SER A 89 1.10 -1.36 -5.10
N PRO A 90 1.71 -1.50 -6.30
CA PRO A 90 1.06 -2.12 -7.47
C PRO A 90 0.18 -3.31 -7.06
N PRO A 91 -0.98 -3.48 -7.73
CA PRO A 91 -2.04 -4.40 -7.32
C PRO A 91 -1.42 -5.72 -6.85
N PRO A 92 -1.84 -6.25 -5.69
CA PRO A 92 -1.22 -7.42 -5.10
C PRO A 92 -1.10 -8.45 -6.21
N ALA A 93 0.14 -8.83 -6.51
CA ALA A 93 0.40 -9.90 -7.43
C ALA A 93 -0.29 -11.12 -6.82
N ASP A 94 -1.46 -11.43 -7.38
CA ASP A 94 -2.24 -12.64 -7.15
C ASP A 94 -2.80 -12.83 -5.73
N GLU A 95 -4.14 -12.70 -5.59
CA GLU A 95 -4.90 -13.12 -4.41
C GLU A 95 -4.80 -14.63 -4.11
N SER A 96 -4.07 -15.42 -4.92
CA SER A 96 -3.73 -16.82 -4.65
C SER A 96 -2.48 -17.01 -3.78
N ARG A 97 -1.93 -15.95 -3.15
CA ARG A 97 -0.74 -16.07 -2.30
C ARG A 97 -1.07 -16.91 -1.04
N PRO A 98 -0.46 -18.09 -0.86
CA PRO A 98 -0.69 -18.91 0.32
C PRO A 98 -0.03 -18.26 1.54
N GLY A 99 -0.82 -18.01 2.58
CA GLY A 99 -0.39 -17.98 3.98
C GLY A 99 0.51 -16.82 4.42
N MET A 100 -0.01 -15.95 5.28
CA MET A 100 0.81 -15.18 6.22
C MET A 100 1.75 -16.13 6.99
N PHE A 101 3.06 -15.98 6.79
CA PHE A 101 4.07 -16.66 7.59
C PHE A 101 4.24 -15.90 8.92
N GLN A 102 3.54 -16.34 9.97
CA GLN A 102 3.70 -15.77 11.32
C GLN A 102 5.03 -16.23 11.93
N SER A 103 6.00 -15.31 12.02
CA SER A 103 7.28 -15.53 12.69
C SER A 103 7.18 -15.16 14.17
N PRO A 104 7.74 -15.94 15.10
CA PRO A 104 7.80 -15.59 16.52
C PRO A 104 8.75 -14.43 16.85
N TYR A 105 9.49 -13.88 15.87
CA TYR A 105 10.34 -12.69 16.04
C TYR A 105 9.61 -11.36 15.79
N GLY A 106 8.28 -11.40 15.69
CA GLY A 106 7.41 -10.24 15.45
C GLY A 106 6.62 -10.39 14.16
N GLU A 107 5.50 -9.67 14.09
CA GLU A 107 4.69 -9.50 12.89
C GLU A 107 5.63 -9.01 11.77
N LEU A 108 6.01 -9.90 10.85
CA LEU A 108 6.64 -9.50 9.60
C LEU A 108 5.57 -8.73 8.84
N GLY A 109 5.44 -7.45 9.16
CA GLY A 109 4.78 -6.49 8.29
C GLY A 109 5.33 -6.67 6.88
N GLU A 110 4.54 -6.27 5.88
CA GLU A 110 5.02 -6.18 4.51
C GLU A 110 6.45 -5.62 4.54
N PHE A 111 7.42 -6.34 3.96
CA PHE A 111 8.81 -5.90 3.97
C PHE A 111 8.90 -4.60 3.16
N GLU A 112 8.62 -3.48 3.83
CA GLU A 112 8.66 -2.13 3.29
C GLU A 112 10.05 -1.57 3.59
N GLY A 113 11.03 -2.03 2.81
CA GLY A 113 12.40 -1.58 2.95
C GLY A 113 13.21 -1.82 1.68
N PRO A 114 14.29 -1.06 1.45
CA PRO A 114 15.22 -1.34 0.37
C PRO A 114 15.79 -2.77 0.56
N LEU A 115 15.88 -3.54 -0.54
CA LEU A 115 16.50 -4.85 -0.50
C LEU A 115 17.94 -4.72 0.00
N ARG A 116 18.21 -5.39 1.12
CA ARG A 116 19.55 -5.46 1.72
C ARG A 116 20.43 -6.40 0.89
N ASP A 117 21.74 -6.27 1.04
CA ASP A 117 22.72 -7.04 0.24
C ASP A 117 22.61 -8.56 0.44
N ASP A 118 22.23 -8.99 1.64
CA ASP A 118 21.96 -10.39 1.98
C ASP A 118 20.73 -10.95 1.26
N HIS A 119 19.64 -10.16 1.18
CA HIS A 119 18.43 -10.53 0.43
C HIS A 119 18.73 -10.69 -1.07
N LEU A 120 19.50 -9.76 -1.62
CA LEU A 120 19.95 -9.82 -3.02
C LEU A 120 20.83 -11.04 -3.27
N SER A 121 21.71 -11.37 -2.33
CA SER A 121 22.58 -12.54 -2.43
C SER A 121 21.78 -13.85 -2.43
N LEU A 122 20.79 -13.96 -1.54
CA LEU A 122 19.90 -15.12 -1.50
C LEU A 122 19.10 -15.27 -2.79
N LEU A 123 18.53 -14.18 -3.32
CA LEU A 123 17.76 -14.19 -4.56
C LEU A 123 18.64 -14.59 -5.76
N LYS A 124 19.86 -14.03 -5.85
CA LYS A 124 20.82 -14.40 -6.90
C LYS A 124 21.15 -15.89 -6.89
N VAL A 125 21.41 -16.45 -5.70
CA VAL A 125 21.70 -17.88 -5.55
C VAL A 125 20.48 -18.71 -5.93
N TYR A 126 19.29 -18.34 -5.44
CA TYR A 126 18.05 -19.04 -5.73
C TYR A 126 17.75 -19.09 -7.24
N GLU A 127 17.87 -17.97 -7.95
CA GLU A 127 17.63 -17.91 -9.40
C GLU A 127 18.69 -18.69 -10.22
N ALA A 128 19.90 -18.88 -9.68
CA ALA A 128 20.93 -19.69 -10.31
C ALA A 128 20.70 -21.21 -10.15
N LEU A 129 19.79 -21.65 -9.28
CA LEU A 129 19.57 -23.07 -9.00
C LEU A 129 18.60 -23.72 -10.02
N PRO A 130 18.85 -25.00 -10.40
CA PRO A 130 17.88 -25.79 -11.16
C PRO A 130 16.52 -25.90 -10.45
N PRO A 131 15.40 -26.09 -11.18
CA PRO A 131 14.06 -26.17 -10.56
C PRO A 131 13.87 -27.23 -9.47
N ALA A 132 14.62 -28.33 -9.53
CA ALA A 132 14.63 -29.34 -8.47
C ALA A 132 15.31 -28.82 -7.19
N GLU A 133 16.48 -28.19 -7.34
CA GLU A 133 17.24 -27.65 -6.21
C GLU A 133 16.57 -26.45 -5.55
N ARG A 134 15.87 -25.61 -6.31
CA ARG A 134 15.07 -24.53 -5.73
C ARG A 134 14.04 -25.05 -4.72
N ARG A 135 13.32 -26.12 -5.07
CA ARG A 135 12.36 -26.77 -4.17
C ARG A 135 13.05 -27.38 -2.95
N ASN A 136 14.19 -28.03 -3.14
CA ASN A 136 14.97 -28.59 -2.03
C ASN A 136 15.42 -27.51 -1.05
N MET A 137 15.91 -26.37 -1.55
CA MET A 137 16.36 -25.28 -0.70
C MET A 137 15.20 -24.60 0.03
N ILE A 138 14.05 -24.40 -0.62
CA ILE A 138 12.83 -23.93 0.05
C ILE A 138 12.46 -24.87 1.20
N ALA A 139 12.38 -26.18 0.94
CA ALA A 139 12.07 -27.16 1.96
C ALA A 139 13.10 -27.16 3.11
N ALA A 140 14.40 -27.00 2.80
CA ALA A 140 15.44 -26.90 3.82
C ALA A 140 15.25 -25.67 4.73
N PHE A 141 14.90 -24.51 4.15
CA PHE A 141 14.60 -23.31 4.92
C PHE A 141 13.35 -23.49 5.78
N GLU A 142 12.28 -24.06 5.22
CA GLU A 142 11.03 -24.33 5.96
C GLU A 142 11.26 -25.28 7.14
N MET A 143 12.00 -26.36 6.93
CA MET A 143 12.40 -27.30 7.99
C MET A 143 13.17 -26.60 9.10
N ARG A 144 14.16 -25.76 8.73
CA ARG A 144 14.96 -25.04 9.71
C ARG A 144 14.13 -24.04 10.51
N LEU A 145 13.18 -23.36 9.86
CA LEU A 145 12.25 -22.45 10.52
C LEU A 145 11.35 -23.20 11.52
N MET A 146 10.85 -24.38 11.14
CA MET A 146 10.04 -25.23 12.01
C MET A 146 10.81 -25.67 13.28
N GLU A 147 12.05 -26.12 13.12
CA GLU A 147 12.91 -26.49 14.26
C GLU A 147 13.10 -25.34 15.24
N LEU A 148 13.38 -24.14 14.71
CA LEU A 148 13.56 -22.95 15.54
C LEU A 148 12.28 -22.59 16.28
N ASN A 149 11.14 -22.57 15.59
CA ASN A 149 9.85 -22.29 16.22
C ASN A 149 9.56 -23.27 17.37
N GLN A 150 9.78 -24.57 17.15
CA GLN A 150 9.62 -25.58 18.19
C GLN A 150 10.55 -25.36 19.39
N PHE A 151 11.80 -24.95 19.14
CA PHE A 151 12.73 -24.60 20.20
C PHE A 151 12.25 -23.39 21.03
N TYR A 152 11.74 -22.34 20.37
CA TYR A 152 11.23 -21.15 21.06
C TYR A 152 9.98 -21.41 21.88
N GLU A 153 9.02 -22.17 21.34
CA GLU A 153 7.82 -22.55 22.10
C GLU A 153 8.20 -23.28 23.38
N LYS A 154 9.16 -24.21 23.29
CA LYS A 154 9.68 -24.93 24.46
C LYS A 154 10.38 -24.00 25.44
N TYR A 155 11.18 -23.06 24.95
CA TYR A 155 11.89 -22.09 25.78
C TYR A 155 10.92 -21.15 26.53
N ILE A 156 9.95 -20.56 25.83
CA ILE A 156 8.93 -19.66 26.41
C ILE A 156 8.09 -20.41 27.44
N LYS A 157 7.67 -21.64 27.13
CA LYS A 157 6.91 -22.48 28.06
C LYS A 157 7.69 -22.71 29.36
N ASN A 158 8.97 -23.05 29.27
CA ASN A 158 9.81 -23.26 30.44
C ASN A 158 10.07 -21.97 31.24
N MET A 159 10.19 -20.82 30.57
CA MET A 159 10.32 -19.51 31.23
C MET A 159 9.05 -19.15 32.02
N SER A 160 7.86 -19.36 31.44
CA SER A 160 6.56 -19.08 32.09
C SER A 160 6.21 -19.99 33.28
N LEU A 161 6.88 -21.13 33.41
CA LEU A 161 6.70 -22.09 34.51
C LEU A 161 7.57 -21.75 35.71
N ASN A 162 8.76 -21.17 35.49
CA ASN A 162 9.69 -20.81 36.56
C ASN A 162 9.30 -19.53 37.32
N ASP A 163 8.36 -18.74 36.81
CA ASP A 163 7.82 -17.54 37.49
C ASP A 163 6.68 -17.87 38.48
N LYS A 164 6.34 -19.17 38.66
CA LYS A 164 5.23 -19.63 39.53
C LYS A 164 5.66 -20.50 40.72
N GLU A 165 6.95 -20.62 40.99
CA GLU A 165 7.52 -21.21 42.22
C GLU A 165 8.04 -20.13 43.17
#